data_AF-A0A0C9ZVA0-F1
#
_entry.id   AF-A0A0C9ZVA0-F1
#
_cell.length_a   1.000
_cell.length_b   1.000
_cell.length_c   1.000
_cell.angle_alpha   90.00
_cell.angle_beta   90.00
_cell.angle_gamma   90.00
#
_symmetry.space_group_name_H-M   'P 1'
#
loop_
_entity.id
_entity.type
_entity.pdbx_description
1 polymer ?
#
loop_
_entity_poly.entity_id
_entity_poly.type
_entity_poly.pdbx_seq_one_letter_code
_entity_poly.pdbx_strand_id
1 'polypeptide(L)'
;DELWARLGLKEKKAIPMFQKYTDPDAVIEPWTDEGERWLNNPDSGREPLRARWHQLVGILRMLQRAFQGDAVLLMDGVGIGKTFQVIGFIACLAWFRSHFEVHKKFPGSFG
;
A
#
# COMPACT_ATOMS: atom_id res chain seq x y z
N ASP A 1 11.25 2.52 8.67
CA ASP A 1 12.12 1.68 7.83
C ASP A 1 11.98 0.19 8.07
N GLU A 2 11.93 -0.26 9.32
CA GLU A 2 11.75 -1.68 9.64
C GLU A 2 10.48 -2.31 9.03
N LEU A 3 9.31 -1.66 9.16
CA LEU A 3 8.06 -2.17 8.60
C LEU A 3 8.14 -2.36 7.07
N TRP A 4 8.77 -1.42 6.36
CA TRP A 4 9.00 -1.55 4.93
C TRP A 4 9.91 -2.73 4.61
N ALA A 5 10.95 -2.97 5.42
CA ALA A 5 11.81 -4.14 5.26
C ALA A 5 11.07 -5.46 5.50
N ARG A 6 10.21 -5.52 6.52
CA ARG A 6 9.37 -6.70 6.79
C ARG A 6 8.39 -7.02 5.67
N LEU A 7 7.93 -6.00 4.95
CA LEU A 7 7.13 -6.14 3.72
C LEU A 7 7.97 -6.44 2.47
N GLY A 8 9.30 -6.39 2.55
CA GLY A 8 10.18 -6.53 1.38
C GLY A 8 10.23 -5.31 0.46
N LEU A 9 9.82 -4.14 0.97
CA LEU A 9 9.67 -2.88 0.24
C LEU A 9 10.63 -1.80 0.76
N LYS A 10 11.76 -2.19 1.39
CA LYS A 10 12.71 -1.27 2.06
C LYS A 10 13.24 -0.18 1.12
N GLU A 11 13.53 -0.54 -0.12
CA GLU A 11 14.15 0.36 -1.10
C GLU A 11 13.14 1.36 -1.66
N LYS A 12 11.96 0.87 -2.10
CA LYS A 12 10.94 1.71 -2.73
C LYS A 12 10.12 2.52 -1.73
N LYS A 13 9.95 2.01 -0.50
CA LYS A 13 9.09 2.59 0.57
C LYS A 13 7.71 3.02 0.06
N ALA A 14 7.16 2.22 -0.85
CA ALA A 14 5.89 2.46 -1.51
C ALA A 14 5.16 1.12 -1.67
N ILE A 15 3.84 1.15 -1.55
CA ILE A 15 3.00 -0.02 -1.77
C ILE A 15 2.95 -0.28 -3.30
N PRO A 16 3.17 -1.51 -3.77
CA PRO A 16 3.03 -1.85 -5.18
C PRO A 16 1.66 -1.47 -5.73
N MET A 17 1.58 -1.15 -7.03
CA MET A 17 0.32 -0.85 -7.74
C MET A 17 -0.41 0.43 -7.29
N PHE A 18 0.09 1.14 -6.28
CA PHE A 18 -0.45 2.43 -5.89
C PHE A 18 0.07 3.54 -6.80
N GLN A 19 -0.76 4.55 -7.01
CA GLN A 19 -0.34 5.82 -7.59
C GLN A 19 0.78 6.48 -6.75
N LYS A 20 1.65 7.23 -7.41
CA LYS A 20 2.79 7.90 -6.75
C LYS A 20 2.37 9.16 -5.99
N TYR A 21 1.33 9.82 -6.47
CA TYR A 21 0.87 11.12 -5.97
C TYR A 21 -0.62 11.10 -5.70
N THR A 22 -1.09 12.03 -4.87
CA THR A 22 -2.49 12.22 -4.53
C THR A 22 -2.78 13.72 -4.48
N ASP A 23 -4.03 14.06 -4.73
CA ASP A 23 -4.54 15.38 -4.37
C ASP A 23 -4.79 15.39 -2.85
N PRO A 24 -4.15 16.29 -2.07
CA PRO A 24 -4.39 16.40 -0.63
C PRO A 24 -5.82 16.85 -0.30
N ASP A 25 -6.47 17.59 -1.20
CA ASP A 25 -7.83 18.13 -0.99
C ASP A 25 -8.92 17.19 -1.51
N ALA A 26 -8.54 16.12 -2.22
CA ALA A 26 -9.44 15.14 -2.83
C ALA A 26 -10.54 15.76 -3.72
N VAL A 27 -10.21 16.86 -4.39
CA VAL A 27 -11.05 17.60 -5.35
C VAL A 27 -10.90 17.02 -6.75
N ILE A 28 -9.73 16.49 -7.08
CA ILE A 28 -9.40 15.96 -8.39
C ILE A 28 -9.69 14.46 -8.46
N GLU A 29 -10.48 14.04 -9.45
CA GLU A 29 -10.76 12.63 -9.72
C GLU A 29 -9.59 11.96 -10.46
N PRO A 30 -8.84 11.05 -9.81
CA PRO A 30 -7.59 10.52 -10.35
C PRO A 30 -7.76 9.56 -11.53
N TRP A 31 -8.97 9.08 -11.81
CA TRP A 31 -9.29 8.13 -12.90
C TRP A 31 -9.79 8.82 -14.17
N THR A 32 -9.74 10.15 -14.23
CA THR A 32 -10.09 10.94 -15.42
C THR A 32 -8.81 11.37 -16.15
N ASP A 33 -8.89 11.62 -17.46
CA ASP A 33 -7.76 12.16 -18.23
C ASP A 33 -7.24 13.48 -17.65
N GLU A 34 -8.15 14.33 -17.16
CA GLU A 34 -7.80 15.60 -16.51
C GLU A 34 -7.07 15.37 -15.20
N GLY A 35 -7.60 14.48 -14.34
CA GLY A 35 -6.97 14.17 -13.06
C GLY A 35 -5.64 13.45 -13.19
N GLU A 36 -5.48 12.58 -14.19
CA GLU A 36 -4.18 11.97 -14.49
C GLU A 36 -3.16 13.03 -14.95
N ARG A 37 -3.56 13.95 -15.84
CA ARG A 37 -2.69 15.07 -16.25
C ARG A 37 -2.34 15.95 -15.07
N TRP A 38 -3.30 16.26 -14.22
CA TRP A 38 -3.09 17.04 -13.00
C TRP A 38 -2.11 16.33 -12.06
N LEU A 39 -2.32 15.04 -11.75
CA LEU A 39 -1.42 14.27 -10.88
C LEU A 39 -0.02 14.07 -11.44
N ASN A 40 0.12 14.07 -12.76
CA ASN A 40 1.43 13.94 -13.41
C ASN A 40 2.19 15.27 -13.51
N ASN A 41 1.49 16.41 -13.42
CA ASN A 41 2.09 17.74 -13.39
C ASN A 41 2.81 18.00 -12.05
N PRO A 42 4.12 18.28 -12.03
CA PRO A 42 4.84 18.65 -10.80
C PRO A 42 4.41 19.98 -10.18
N ASP A 43 3.83 20.88 -10.98
CA ASP A 43 3.38 22.21 -10.54
C ASP A 43 1.93 22.22 -10.04
N SER A 44 1.21 21.11 -10.20
CA SER A 44 -0.06 20.91 -9.51
C SER A 44 0.25 20.62 -8.05
N GLY A 45 -0.57 21.10 -7.10
CA GLY A 45 -0.35 20.93 -5.66
C GLY A 45 -0.40 19.49 -5.14
N ARG A 46 -0.07 18.51 -5.97
CA ARG A 46 -0.01 17.08 -5.66
C ARG A 46 0.98 16.80 -4.54
N GLU A 47 0.63 15.84 -3.70
CA GLU A 47 1.51 15.33 -2.65
C GLU A 47 1.90 13.86 -2.91
N PRO A 48 3.08 13.41 -2.46
CA PRO A 48 3.44 11.99 -2.53
C PRO A 48 2.46 11.13 -1.73
N LEU A 49 1.87 10.12 -2.37
CA LEU A 49 1.04 9.16 -1.66
C LEU A 49 1.91 8.26 -0.79
N ARG A 50 1.85 8.47 0.53
CA ARG A 50 2.63 7.70 1.50
C ARG A 50 1.73 7.07 2.55
N ALA A 51 1.96 5.78 2.78
CA ALA A 51 1.31 5.06 3.86
C ALA A 51 1.79 5.61 5.21
N ARG A 52 0.84 5.95 6.09
CA ARG A 52 1.13 6.28 7.48
C ARG A 52 1.59 5.04 8.25
N TRP A 53 2.34 5.24 9.32
CA TRP A 53 2.90 4.14 10.12
C TRP A 53 1.83 3.12 10.55
N HIS A 54 0.70 3.58 11.10
CA HIS A 54 -0.39 2.69 11.55
C HIS A 54 -1.05 1.92 10.39
N GLN A 55 -1.07 2.48 9.17
CA GLN A 55 -1.57 1.78 8.00
C GLN A 55 -0.64 0.62 7.62
N LEU A 56 0.68 0.85 7.67
CA LEU A 56 1.68 -0.19 7.43
C LEU A 56 1.61 -1.31 8.46
N VAL A 57 1.41 -0.97 9.73
CA VAL A 57 1.19 -1.97 10.79
C VAL A 57 -0.04 -2.82 10.50
N GLY A 58 -1.16 -2.20 10.11
CA GLY A 58 -2.39 -2.90 9.75
C GLY A 58 -2.20 -3.87 8.57
N ILE A 59 -1.55 -3.40 7.50
CA ILE A 59 -1.22 -4.22 6.33
C ILE A 59 -0.35 -5.42 6.72
N LEU A 60 0.71 -5.18 7.48
CA LEU A 60 1.63 -6.24 7.90
C LEU A 60 0.93 -7.27 8.78
N ARG A 61 0.07 -6.84 9.71
CA ARG A 61 -0.71 -7.75 10.57
C ARG A 61 -1.69 -8.60 9.76
N MET A 62 -2.37 -8.01 8.76
CA MET A 62 -3.23 -8.77 7.85
C MET A 62 -2.45 -9.81 7.06
N LEU A 63 -1.28 -9.46 6.51
CA LEU A 63 -0.43 -10.40 5.79
C LEU A 63 0.04 -11.56 6.70
N GLN A 64 0.47 -11.26 7.93
CA GLN A 64 0.87 -12.30 8.89
C GLN A 64 -0.22 -13.32 9.14
N ARG A 65 -1.46 -12.86 9.39
CA ARG A 65 -2.59 -13.76 9.61
C ARG A 65 -2.99 -14.52 8.35
N ALA A 66 -2.98 -13.87 7.20
CA ALA A 66 -3.28 -14.53 5.93
C ALA A 66 -2.32 -15.69 5.65
N PHE A 67 -1.02 -15.52 5.93
CA PHE A 67 0.00 -16.58 5.82
C PHE A 67 -0.15 -17.69 6.87
N GLN A 68 -0.80 -17.38 8.01
CA GLN A 68 -1.13 -18.36 9.05
C GLN A 68 -2.46 -19.10 8.78
N GLY A 69 -3.24 -18.65 7.79
CA GLY A 69 -4.59 -19.17 7.52
C GLY A 69 -5.67 -18.62 8.47
N ASP A 70 -5.36 -17.58 9.25
CA ASP A 70 -6.24 -17.02 10.26
C ASP A 70 -7.09 -15.86 9.72
N ALA A 71 -8.34 -15.77 10.19
CA ALA A 71 -9.18 -14.60 9.96
C ALA A 71 -8.64 -13.37 10.71
N VAL A 72 -8.86 -12.18 10.12
CA VAL A 72 -8.51 -10.88 10.70
C VAL A 72 -9.78 -10.07 10.92
N LEU A 73 -9.94 -9.52 12.11
CA LEU A 73 -10.92 -8.48 12.40
C LEU A 73 -10.20 -7.15 12.63
N LEU A 74 -10.48 -6.15 11.79
CA LEU A 74 -9.95 -4.79 11.93
C LEU A 74 -10.94 -3.92 12.73
N MET A 75 -10.74 -3.80 14.04
CA MET A 75 -11.56 -2.95 14.94
C MET A 75 -10.97 -1.55 15.16
N ASP A 76 -10.09 -1.14 14.25
CA ASP A 76 -9.42 0.15 14.22
C ASP A 76 -10.42 1.32 14.16
N GLY A 77 -10.09 2.44 14.81
CA GLY A 77 -10.94 3.63 14.92
C GLY A 77 -11.48 4.16 13.58
N VAL A 78 -12.61 4.89 13.60
CA VAL A 78 -13.15 5.54 12.40
C VAL A 78 -12.17 6.63 11.92
N GLY A 79 -12.02 6.78 10.60
CA GLY A 79 -11.15 7.81 10.01
C GLY A 79 -9.66 7.47 9.92
N ILE A 80 -9.19 6.32 10.41
CA ILE A 80 -7.75 5.98 10.33
C ILE A 80 -7.29 5.36 9.00
N GLY A 81 -8.17 5.38 7.99
CA GLY A 81 -7.85 4.90 6.64
C GLY A 81 -7.82 3.37 6.50
N LYS A 82 -8.82 2.68 7.05
CA LYS A 82 -9.00 1.22 6.89
C LYS A 82 -9.09 0.79 5.42
N THR A 83 -9.73 1.59 4.57
CA THR A 83 -9.80 1.33 3.13
C THR A 83 -8.40 1.25 2.51
N PHE A 84 -7.53 2.20 2.84
CA PHE A 84 -6.13 2.19 2.40
C PHE A 84 -5.39 0.94 2.90
N GLN A 85 -5.61 0.54 4.16
CA GLN A 85 -5.02 -0.68 4.71
C GLN A 85 -5.45 -1.94 3.94
N VAL A 86 -6.75 -2.08 3.66
CA VAL A 86 -7.29 -3.27 2.98
C VAL A 86 -6.82 -3.32 1.52
N ILE A 87 -6.87 -2.21 0.79
CA ILE A 87 -6.37 -2.15 -0.58
C ILE A 87 -4.86 -2.40 -0.60
N GLY A 88 -4.11 -1.83 0.35
CA GLY A 88 -2.68 -2.06 0.48
C GLY A 88 -2.34 -3.53 0.78
N PHE A 89 -3.15 -4.20 1.59
CA PHE A 89 -3.02 -5.64 1.83
C PHE A 89 -3.23 -6.46 0.55
N ILE A 90 -4.29 -6.19 -0.21
CA ILE A 90 -4.57 -6.87 -1.49
C ILE A 90 -3.43 -6.64 -2.49
N ALA A 91 -2.96 -5.39 -2.62
CA ALA A 91 -1.87 -5.05 -3.52
C ALA A 91 -0.55 -5.73 -3.12
N CYS A 92 -0.23 -5.78 -1.83
CA CYS A 92 0.92 -6.53 -1.32
C CYS A 92 0.79 -8.03 -1.62
N LEU A 93 -0.38 -8.66 -1.40
CA LEU A 93 -0.59 -10.07 -1.73
C LEU A 93 -0.41 -10.35 -3.23
N ALA A 94 -0.98 -9.51 -4.09
CA ALA A 94 -0.83 -9.63 -5.54
C ALA A 94 0.64 -9.53 -5.94
N TRP A 95 1.36 -8.56 -5.38
CA TRP A 95 2.81 -8.42 -5.61
C TRP A 95 3.62 -9.60 -5.06
N PHE A 96 3.29 -10.13 -3.88
CA PHE A 96 3.97 -11.27 -3.27
C PHE A 96 3.84 -12.51 -4.15
N ARG A 97 2.66 -12.74 -4.74
CA ARG A 97 2.42 -13.81 -5.70
C ARG A 97 3.33 -13.67 -6.92
N SER A 98 3.35 -12.49 -7.56
CA SER A 98 4.23 -12.24 -8.71
C SER A 98 5.72 -12.37 -8.35
N HIS A 99 6.11 -11.92 -7.15
CA HIS A 99 7.47 -12.06 -6.67
C HIS A 99 7.85 -13.53 -6.48
N PHE A 100 6.97 -14.34 -5.91
CA PHE A 100 7.20 -15.77 -5.71
C PHE A 100 7.28 -16.54 -7.03
N GLU A 101 6.46 -16.19 -8.02
CA GLU A 101 6.50 -16.80 -9.35
C GLU A 101 7.90 -16.70 -9.97
N VAL A 102 8.55 -15.54 -9.82
CA VAL A 102 9.90 -15.25 -10.35
C VAL A 102 11.03 -15.78 -9.45
N HIS A 103 10.96 -15.54 -8.14
CA HIS A 103 12.09 -15.77 -7.22
C HIS A 103 11.97 -17.05 -6.39
N LYS A 104 10.83 -17.75 -6.45
CA LYS A 104 10.48 -18.93 -5.62
C LYS A 104 10.58 -18.69 -4.11
N LYS A 105 10.52 -17.42 -3.71
CA LYS A 105 10.58 -16.97 -2.31
C LYS A 105 9.67 -15.77 -2.12
N PHE A 106 8.96 -15.71 -0.99
CA PHE A 106 8.21 -14.52 -0.61
C PHE A 106 9.15 -13.40 -0.14
N PRO A 107 8.79 -12.13 -0.38
CA PRO A 107 9.63 -11.01 -0.02
C PRO A 107 9.54 -10.69 1.49
N GLY A 108 10.52 -9.95 1.99
CA GLY A 108 10.54 -9.48 3.38
C GLY A 108 10.63 -10.61 4.40
N SER A 109 9.80 -10.57 5.45
CA SER A 109 9.81 -11.56 6.53
C SER A 109 8.98 -12.83 6.26
N PHE A 110 8.48 -13.01 5.04
CA PHE A 110 7.51 -14.07 4.70
C PHE A 110 8.12 -15.25 3.92
N GLY A 111 9.39 -15.16 3.54
CA GLY A 111 10.09 -16.21 2.79
C GLY A 111 11.34 -16.68 3.49
#